data_AF-A0A383TW15-F1
#
_entry.id   AF-A0A383TW15-F1
#
_cell.length_a   1.000
_cell.length_b   1.000
_cell.length_c   1.000
_cell.angle_alpha   90.00
_cell.angle_beta   90.00
_cell.angle_gamma   90.00
#
_symmetry.space_group_name_H-M   'P 1'
#
loop_
_entity.id
_entity.type
_entity.pdbx_description
1 polymer ?
#
loop_
_entity_poly.entity_id
_entity_poly.type
_entity_poly.pdbx_seq_one_letter_code
_entity_poly.pdbx_strand_id
1 'polypeptide(L)'
;MKDKTNYVKRTQKDYSLSFKHQVVFEVESGLESTRSVQRKYGIQARSTVVSWLRKYGTFDWENQTISKMPKSAEAKIKELESKIKLLEKQKNRLQKEVEVSSDKAAIFDLMIELAEKEYNIDIRKNSSPELLTPTQRINKKA
;
A
#
# COMPACT_ATOMS: atom_id res chain seq x y z
N MET A 1 -59.79 8.33 4.63
CA MET A 1 -59.46 9.41 3.68
C MET A 1 -58.48 8.85 2.67
N LYS A 2 -58.80 8.84 1.37
CA LYS A 2 -57.89 8.39 0.33
C LYS A 2 -57.15 9.61 -0.20
N ASP A 3 -55.90 9.78 0.21
CA ASP A 3 -55.03 10.82 -0.35
C ASP A 3 -54.79 10.51 -1.82
N LYS A 4 -55.44 11.28 -2.70
CA LYS A 4 -55.18 11.27 -4.13
C LYS A 4 -53.76 11.82 -4.31
N THR A 5 -52.78 10.95 -4.49
CA THR A 5 -51.45 11.37 -4.90
C THR A 5 -51.59 12.00 -6.29
N ASN A 6 -51.49 13.33 -6.36
CA ASN A 6 -51.43 14.08 -7.61
C ASN A 6 -50.11 13.69 -8.32
N TYR A 7 -50.13 12.57 -9.03
CA TYR A 7 -49.00 12.12 -9.83
C TYR A 7 -48.83 13.08 -11.01
N VAL A 8 -47.90 14.02 -10.86
CA VAL A 8 -47.50 14.91 -11.95
C VAL A 8 -46.66 14.11 -12.92
N LYS A 9 -47.18 13.94 -14.15
CA LYS A 9 -46.42 13.31 -15.24
C LYS A 9 -45.14 14.10 -15.48
N ARG A 10 -44.02 13.38 -15.59
CA ARG A 10 -42.73 13.99 -15.89
C ARG A 10 -42.70 14.48 -17.33
N THR A 11 -42.15 15.67 -17.56
CA THR A 11 -41.97 16.22 -18.91
C THR A 11 -40.82 15.53 -19.62
N GLN A 12 -40.94 15.30 -20.92
CA GLN A 12 -39.81 14.81 -21.71
C GLN A 12 -38.75 15.91 -21.79
N LYS A 13 -37.55 15.64 -21.27
CA LYS A 13 -36.38 16.52 -21.37
C LYS A 13 -35.25 15.79 -22.08
N ASP A 14 -34.82 16.34 -23.20
CA ASP A 14 -33.65 15.86 -23.91
C ASP A 14 -32.41 16.63 -23.47
N TYR A 15 -31.38 15.89 -23.06
CA TYR A 15 -30.10 16.44 -22.63
C TYR A 15 -29.05 16.16 -23.71
N SER A 16 -28.33 17.20 -24.13
CA SER A 16 -27.24 17.07 -25.09
C SER A 16 -26.10 16.21 -24.53
N LEU A 17 -25.33 15.59 -25.41
CA LEU A 17 -24.21 14.74 -24.98
C LEU A 17 -23.13 15.53 -24.23
N SER A 18 -22.81 16.74 -24.69
CA SER A 18 -21.85 17.63 -24.03
C SER A 18 -22.27 17.96 -22.60
N PHE A 19 -23.55 18.26 -22.38
CA PHE A 19 -24.10 18.52 -21.06
C PHE A 19 -23.98 17.29 -20.14
N LYS A 20 -24.24 16.09 -20.66
CA LYS A 20 -24.09 14.84 -19.88
C LYS A 20 -22.64 14.63 -19.43
N HIS A 21 -21.67 14.86 -20.30
CA HIS A 21 -20.25 14.74 -19.94
C HIS A 21 -19.83 15.78 -18.91
N GLN A 22 -20.28 17.03 -19.04
CA GLN A 22 -20.01 18.08 -18.05
C GLN A 22 -20.53 17.69 -16.66
N VAL A 23 -21.78 17.20 -16.62
CA VAL A 23 -22.42 16.70 -15.39
C VAL A 23 -21.64 15.53 -14.78
N VAL A 24 -21.17 14.58 -15.60
CA VAL A 24 -20.38 13.43 -15.14
C VAL A 24 -19.04 13.89 -14.58
N PHE A 25 -18.32 14.75 -15.28
CA PHE A 25 -17.03 15.29 -14.85
C PHE A 25 -17.12 16.03 -13.51
N GLU A 26 -18.18 16.83 -13.31
CA GLU A 26 -18.39 17.56 -12.05
C GLU A 26 -18.67 16.65 -10.86
N VAL A 27 -19.33 15.50 -11.09
CA VAL A 27 -19.53 14.49 -10.06
C VAL A 27 -18.28 13.67 -9.79
N GLU A 28 -17.53 13.29 -10.84
CA GLU A 28 -16.30 12.48 -10.71
C GLU A 28 -15.15 13.26 -10.08
N SER A 29 -15.07 14.58 -10.32
CA SER A 29 -14.14 15.48 -9.63
C SER A 29 -14.43 15.62 -8.13
N GLY A 30 -15.56 15.10 -7.66
CA GLY A 30 -15.94 15.12 -6.23
C GLY A 30 -16.36 16.49 -5.71
N LEU A 31 -16.50 17.49 -6.59
CA LEU A 31 -16.93 18.85 -6.24
C LEU A 31 -18.39 18.86 -5.76
N GLU A 32 -19.24 18.05 -6.38
CA GLU A 32 -20.67 18.03 -6.11
C GLU A 32 -21.22 16.59 -6.05
N SER A 33 -22.14 16.35 -5.11
CA SER A 33 -22.83 15.06 -5.04
C SER A 33 -23.88 14.92 -6.15
N THR A 34 -24.24 13.68 -6.51
CA THR A 34 -25.28 13.38 -7.51
C THR A 34 -26.63 14.08 -7.21
N ARG A 35 -26.95 14.28 -5.93
CA ARG A 35 -28.19 14.96 -5.50
C ARG A 35 -28.07 16.49 -5.62
N SER A 36 -26.88 17.03 -5.38
CA SER A 36 -26.61 18.46 -5.55
C SER A 36 -26.69 18.86 -7.01
N VAL A 37 -26.01 18.13 -7.89
CA VAL A 37 -26.03 18.32 -9.35
C VAL A 37 -27.44 18.21 -9.92
N GLN A 38 -28.24 17.26 -9.42
CA GLN A 38 -29.65 17.12 -9.82
C GLN A 38 -30.46 18.38 -9.54
N ARG A 39 -30.24 19.02 -8.39
CA ARG A 39 -30.92 20.28 -8.02
C ARG A 39 -30.34 21.47 -8.79
N LYS A 40 -29.01 21.56 -8.89
CA LYS A 40 -28.28 22.64 -9.56
C LYS A 40 -28.70 22.82 -11.01
N TYR A 41 -28.81 21.72 -11.76
CA TYR A 41 -29.18 21.77 -13.18
C TYR A 41 -30.65 21.41 -13.45
N GLY A 42 -31.47 21.24 -12.42
CA GLY A 42 -32.89 20.90 -12.58
C GLY A 42 -33.13 19.60 -13.34
N ILE A 43 -32.27 18.60 -13.12
CA ILE A 43 -32.38 17.28 -13.72
C ILE A 43 -33.56 16.56 -13.08
N GLN A 44 -34.35 15.89 -13.93
CA GLN A 44 -35.62 15.29 -13.55
C GLN A 44 -35.54 14.28 -12.39
N ALA A 45 -34.46 13.50 -12.34
CA ALA A 45 -34.26 12.51 -11.30
C ALA A 45 -32.77 12.28 -11.03
N ARG A 46 -32.45 11.97 -9.77
CA ARG A 46 -31.10 11.55 -9.39
C ARG A 46 -30.66 10.29 -10.14
N SER A 47 -31.60 9.38 -10.43
CA SER A 47 -31.33 8.16 -11.21
C SER A 47 -30.81 8.46 -12.62
N THR A 48 -31.29 9.53 -13.26
CA THR A 48 -30.81 9.95 -14.58
C THR A 48 -29.31 10.29 -14.55
N VAL A 49 -28.87 11.00 -13.52
CA VAL A 49 -27.44 11.33 -13.32
C VAL A 49 -26.63 10.05 -13.07
N VAL A 50 -27.15 9.12 -12.24
CA VAL A 50 -26.49 7.82 -12.01
C VAL A 50 -26.36 7.02 -13.30
N SER A 51 -27.38 7.01 -14.15
CA SER A 51 -27.30 6.35 -15.45
C SER A 51 -26.24 6.97 -16.36
N TRP A 52 -26.04 8.29 -16.31
CA TRP A 52 -24.95 8.93 -17.05
C TRP A 52 -23.58 8.59 -16.47
N LEU A 53 -23.43 8.55 -15.15
CA LEU A 53 -22.19 8.11 -14.50
C LEU A 53 -21.82 6.67 -14.88
N ARG A 54 -22.79 5.76 -14.93
CA ARG A 54 -22.54 4.37 -15.35
C ARG A 54 -22.16 4.24 -16.82
N LYS A 55 -22.65 5.14 -17.69
CA LYS A 55 -22.46 5.06 -19.14
C LYS A 55 -21.24 5.84 -19.64
N TYR A 56 -20.96 6.97 -19.01
CA TYR A 56 -19.97 7.95 -19.47
C TYR A 56 -18.91 8.26 -18.42
N GLY A 57 -19.02 7.69 -17.22
CA GLY A 57 -18.03 7.84 -16.17
C GLY A 57 -16.79 7.01 -16.43
N THR A 58 -15.68 7.50 -15.90
CA THR A 58 -14.38 6.83 -15.85
C THR A 58 -14.31 5.87 -14.66
N PHE A 59 -15.17 6.07 -13.64
CA PHE A 59 -15.20 5.22 -12.47
C PHE A 59 -15.67 3.80 -12.82
N ASP A 60 -14.83 2.81 -12.55
CA ASP A 60 -15.10 1.40 -12.85
C ASP A 60 -16.29 0.90 -12.02
N TRP A 61 -17.48 0.97 -12.63
CA TRP A 61 -18.74 0.56 -12.00
C TRP A 61 -18.93 -0.97 -12.08
N GLU A 62 -18.20 -1.65 -12.96
CA GLU A 62 -18.26 -3.10 -13.15
C GLU A 62 -17.39 -3.84 -12.12
N ASN A 63 -16.25 -3.29 -11.72
CA ASN A 63 -15.42 -3.81 -10.63
C ASN A 63 -15.78 -3.24 -9.24
N GLN A 64 -16.99 -2.69 -9.08
CA GLN A 64 -17.52 -2.50 -7.73
C GLN A 64 -17.69 -3.88 -7.12
N THR A 65 -16.84 -4.22 -6.15
CA THR A 65 -16.99 -5.40 -5.30
C THR A 65 -18.22 -5.21 -4.41
N ILE A 66 -19.42 -5.32 -5.01
CA ILE A 66 -20.72 -5.15 -4.34
C ILE A 66 -20.91 -6.24 -3.27
N SER A 67 -20.15 -7.34 -3.35
CA SER A 67 -20.15 -8.39 -2.35
C SER A 67 -18.73 -8.85 -2.06
N LYS A 68 -18.36 -8.94 -0.78
CA LYS A 68 -17.20 -9.71 -0.31
C LYS A 68 -17.49 -11.19 -0.53
N MET A 69 -17.53 -11.63 -1.78
CA MET A 69 -17.61 -13.05 -2.04
C MET A 69 -16.27 -13.69 -1.66
N PRO A 70 -16.28 -14.81 -0.95
CA PRO A 70 -15.05 -15.57 -0.74
C PRO A 70 -14.47 -15.93 -2.10
N LYS A 71 -13.18 -15.63 -2.32
CA LYS A 71 -12.47 -16.03 -3.54
C LYS A 71 -12.61 -17.55 -3.72
N SER A 72 -12.83 -18.01 -4.96
CA SER A 72 -12.77 -19.43 -5.28
C SER A 72 -11.45 -20.04 -4.79
N ALA A 73 -11.48 -21.30 -4.34
CA ALA A 73 -10.31 -22.00 -3.82
C ALA A 73 -9.14 -21.94 -4.83
N GLU A 74 -9.43 -22.09 -6.12
CA GLU A 74 -8.44 -22.02 -7.21
C GLU A 74 -7.76 -20.64 -7.31
N ALA A 75 -8.53 -19.56 -7.17
CA ALA A 75 -7.99 -18.20 -7.21
C ALA A 75 -7.07 -17.95 -6.00
N LYS A 76 -7.41 -18.51 -4.84
CA LYS A 76 -6.58 -18.43 -3.64
C LYS A 76 -5.29 -19.24 -3.80
N ILE A 77 -5.35 -20.43 -4.40
CA ILE A 77 -4.17 -21.26 -4.71
C ILE A 77 -3.20 -20.48 -5.59
N LYS A 78 -3.68 -19.94 -6.72
CA LYS A 78 -2.84 -19.16 -7.65
C LYS A 78 -2.20 -17.93 -6.99
N GLU A 79 -2.95 -17.22 -6.13
CA GLU A 79 -2.41 -16.09 -5.37
C GLU A 79 -1.31 -16.54 -4.39
N LEU A 80 -1.53 -17.65 -3.67
CA LEU A 80 -0.55 -18.21 -2.73
C LEU A 80 0.71 -18.70 -3.45
N GLU A 81 0.58 -19.39 -4.58
CA GLU A 81 1.72 -19.81 -5.42
C GLU A 81 2.57 -18.61 -5.86
N SER A 82 1.93 -17.51 -6.26
CA SER A 82 2.64 -16.29 -6.65
C SER A 82 3.41 -15.67 -5.48
N LYS A 83 2.84 -15.71 -4.26
CA LYS A 83 3.48 -15.24 -3.03
C LYS A 83 4.65 -16.13 -2.63
N ILE A 84 4.49 -17.46 -2.70
CA ILE A 84 5.56 -18.42 -2.41
C ILE A 84 6.75 -18.16 -3.34
N LYS A 85 6.51 -18.05 -4.65
CA LYS A 85 7.57 -17.78 -5.64
C LYS A 85 8.31 -16.46 -5.37
N LEU A 86 7.59 -15.42 -4.96
CA LEU A 86 8.19 -14.13 -4.60
C LEU A 86 9.06 -14.24 -3.34
N LEU A 87 8.54 -14.90 -2.30
CA LEU A 87 9.25 -15.11 -1.05
C LEU A 87 10.50 -15.97 -1.24
N GLU A 88 10.43 -17.03 -2.04
CA GLU A 88 11.58 -17.87 -2.39
C GLU A 88 12.67 -17.04 -3.08
N LYS A 89 12.30 -16.18 -4.04
CA LYS A 89 13.25 -15.29 -4.71
C LYS A 89 13.94 -14.32 -3.74
N GLN A 90 13.19 -13.76 -2.79
CA GLN A 90 13.75 -12.88 -1.75
C GLN A 90 14.70 -13.63 -0.83
N LYS A 91 14.30 -14.83 -0.38
CA LYS A 91 15.14 -15.69 0.48
C LYS A 91 16.46 -16.04 -0.21
N ASN A 92 16.42 -16.48 -1.46
CA ASN A 92 17.63 -16.85 -2.21
C ASN A 92 18.57 -15.66 -2.38
N ARG A 93 18.02 -14.47 -2.66
CA ARG A 93 18.82 -13.24 -2.74
C ARG A 93 19.51 -12.93 -1.42
N LEU A 94 18.76 -12.94 -0.31
CA LEU A 94 19.30 -12.65 1.01
C LEU A 94 20.36 -13.68 1.43
N GLN A 95 20.14 -14.97 1.17
CA GLN A 95 21.12 -16.01 1.46
C GLN A 95 22.44 -15.77 0.71
N LYS A 96 22.37 -15.43 -0.58
CA LYS A 96 23.55 -15.09 -1.38
C LYS A 96 24.27 -13.83 -0.88
N GLU A 97 23.53 -12.81 -0.47
CA GLU A 97 24.11 -11.59 0.09
C GLU A 97 24.85 -11.88 1.41
N VAL A 98 24.27 -12.73 2.26
CA VAL A 98 24.90 -13.16 3.52
C VAL A 98 26.16 -13.98 3.26
N GLU A 99 26.11 -14.95 2.35
CA GLU A 99 27.26 -15.78 1.96
C GLU A 99 28.42 -14.91 1.48
N VAL A 100 28.16 -14.00 0.54
CA VAL A 100 29.18 -13.06 0.03
C VAL A 100 29.75 -12.17 1.14
N SER A 101 28.91 -11.72 2.09
CA SER A 101 29.38 -10.91 3.22
C SER A 101 30.25 -11.70 4.19
N SER A 102 29.90 -12.97 4.44
CA SER A 102 30.66 -13.89 5.28
C SER A 102 32.03 -14.20 4.68
N ASP A 103 32.07 -14.51 3.38
CA ASP A 103 33.31 -14.79 2.66
C ASP A 103 34.25 -13.58 2.68
N LYS A 104 33.71 -12.38 2.47
CA LYS A 104 34.48 -11.13 2.56
C LYS A 104 35.08 -10.94 3.95
N ALA A 105 34.30 -11.17 5.01
CA ALA A 105 34.79 -11.06 6.38
C ALA A 105 35.91 -12.07 6.65
N ALA A 106 35.73 -13.32 6.25
CA ALA A 106 36.74 -14.37 6.40
C ALA A 106 38.05 -14.04 5.66
N ILE A 107 37.97 -13.51 4.44
CA ILE A 107 39.14 -13.08 3.66
C ILE A 107 39.85 -11.90 4.35
N PHE A 108 39.10 -10.93 4.88
CA PHE A 108 39.70 -9.81 5.60
C PHE A 108 40.40 -10.25 6.88
N ASP A 109 39.81 -11.16 7.64
CA ASP A 109 40.45 -11.73 8.84
C ASP A 109 41.77 -12.44 8.47
N LEU A 110 41.77 -13.24 7.40
CA LEU A 110 42.99 -13.90 6.92
C LEU A 110 44.06 -12.89 6.50
N MET A 111 43.68 -11.83 5.78
CA MET A 111 44.61 -10.80 5.33
C MET A 111 45.21 -10.02 6.51
N ILE A 112 44.42 -9.74 7.55
CA ILE A 112 44.88 -9.10 8.78
C ILE A 112 45.91 -10.01 9.47
N GLU A 113 45.61 -11.30 9.62
CA GLU A 113 46.55 -12.25 10.22
C GLU A 113 47.88 -12.34 9.46
N LEU A 114 47.85 -12.33 8.13
CA LEU A 114 49.06 -12.34 7.32
C LEU A 114 49.86 -11.03 7.48
N ALA A 115 49.18 -9.88 7.51
CA ALA A 115 49.82 -8.58 7.69
C ALA A 115 50.51 -8.44 9.06
N GLU A 116 49.85 -8.91 10.12
CA GLU A 116 50.40 -8.94 11.48
C GLU A 116 51.60 -9.89 11.57
N LYS A 117 51.55 -11.08 10.94
CA LYS A 117 52.63 -12.08 10.97
C LYS A 117 53.84 -11.71 10.12
N GLU A 118 53.64 -11.27 8.87
CA GLU A 118 54.75 -11.06 7.92
C GLU A 118 55.34 -9.65 7.99
N TYR A 119 54.51 -8.63 8.25
CA TYR A 119 54.94 -7.22 8.22
C TYR A 119 54.99 -6.57 9.60
N ASN A 120 54.59 -7.28 10.67
CA ASN A 120 54.59 -6.81 12.06
C ASN A 120 53.86 -5.45 12.23
N ILE A 121 52.83 -5.23 11.40
CA ILE A 121 51.94 -4.07 11.45
C ILE A 121 50.82 -4.41 12.44
N ASP A 122 50.77 -3.73 13.58
CA ASP A 122 49.76 -3.97 14.62
C ASP A 122 48.43 -3.29 14.21
N ILE A 123 47.56 -4.02 13.52
CA ILE A 123 46.30 -3.51 12.96
C ILE A 123 45.15 -3.69 13.96
N ARG A 124 45.06 -4.86 14.63
CA ARG A 124 44.05 -5.08 15.66
C ARG A 124 44.40 -4.32 16.93
N LYS A 125 43.40 -3.66 17.51
CA LYS A 125 43.55 -2.97 18.79
C LYS A 125 43.58 -4.01 19.92
N ASN A 126 44.78 -4.44 20.31
CA ASN A 126 45.01 -5.46 21.36
C ASN A 126 44.78 -4.96 22.80
N SER A 127 44.17 -3.78 22.98
CA SER A 127 43.84 -3.28 24.32
C SER A 127 42.65 -4.07 24.87
N SER A 128 42.91 -4.90 25.89
CA SER A 128 41.85 -5.35 26.79
C SER A 128 40.99 -4.16 27.20
N PRO A 129 39.65 -4.22 27.10
CA PRO A 129 38.82 -3.20 27.73
C PRO A 129 39.12 -3.28 29.22
N GLU A 130 39.84 -2.29 29.74
CA GLU A 130 40.14 -2.18 31.15
C GLU A 130 38.80 -2.07 31.87
N LEU A 131 38.30 -3.21 32.36
CA LEU A 131 37.09 -3.27 33.14
C LEU A 131 37.36 -2.42 34.37
N LEU A 132 36.73 -1.25 34.44
CA LEU A 132 36.75 -0.41 35.63
C LEU A 132 36.24 -1.26 36.79
N THR A 133 37.16 -1.75 37.62
CA THR A 133 36.80 -2.48 38.83
C THR A 133 36.01 -1.51 39.72
N PRO A 134 34.85 -1.92 40.25
CA PRO A 134 34.08 -1.06 41.13
C PRO A 134 34.96 -0.69 42.32
N THR A 135 35.21 0.60 42.51
CA THR A 135 35.92 1.13 43.67
C THR A 135 35.25 0.60 44.95
N GLN A 136 36.02 -0.13 45.76
CA GLN A 136 35.53 -0.64 47.05
C GLN A 136 35.06 0.55 47.89
N ARG A 137 33.74 0.64 48.09
CA ARG A 137 33.14 1.62 49.00
C ARG A 137 33.67 1.36 50.40
N ILE A 138 34.59 2.21 50.85
CA ILE A 138 35.06 2.23 52.24
C ILE A 138 33.88 2.74 53.09
N ASN A 139 33.17 1.83 53.74
CA ASN A 139 32.18 2.17 54.75
C ASN A 139 32.93 2.68 56.00
N LYS A 140 33.07 4.01 56.12
CA LYS A 140 33.43 4.64 57.40
C LYS A 140 32.20 4.58 58.31
N LYS A 141 32.25 3.74 59.35
CA LYS A 141 31.33 3.79 60.48
C LYS A 141 31.69 4.99 61.37
N ALA A 142 30.70 5.81 61.68
CA ALA A 142 30.63 6.69 62.84
C ALA A 142 29.23 6.53 63.43
#